data_AF-A0A1J5HZL7-F1
#
_entry.id   AF-A0A1J5HZL7-F1
#
_cell.length_a   1.000
_cell.length_b   1.000
_cell.length_c   1.000
_cell.angle_alpha   90.00
_cell.angle_beta   90.00
_cell.angle_gamma   90.00
#
_symmetry.space_group_name_H-M   'P 1'
#
loop_
_entity.id
_entity.type
_entity.pdbx_description
1 polymer ?
#
loop_
_entity_poly.entity_id
_entity_poly.type
_entity_poly.pdbx_seq_one_letter_code
_entity_poly.pdbx_strand_id
1 'polypeptide(L)'
;MNIYLDIDGVLLANDHHPANHSKEFLEYVLTNFPDSTYWLTTHCQGDATRPVRDIGHLFDNESVELMKLIKPTSWQYSSSKTAAIDFYKPFLWFDDDLFINERKELIEHNALDNWIEVDLRKDPDMLLKFIQSFPLPAEYLDKE
;
A
#
# COMPACT_ATOMS: atom_id res chain seq x y z
N MET A 1 -13.83 -0.56 -0.75
CA MET A 1 -12.65 0.26 -1.01
C MET A 1 -11.43 -0.64 -1.08
N ASN A 2 -10.53 -0.43 -2.04
CA ASN A 2 -9.27 -1.17 -2.14
C ASN A 2 -8.15 -0.47 -1.37
N ILE A 3 -7.29 -1.23 -0.71
CA ILE A 3 -6.08 -0.75 -0.07
C ILE A 3 -4.89 -1.34 -0.82
N TYR A 4 -4.04 -0.47 -1.33
CA TYR A 4 -2.80 -0.84 -2.01
C TYR A 4 -1.62 -0.46 -1.12
N LEU A 5 -0.74 -1.42 -0.84
CA LEU A 5 0.39 -1.25 0.06
C LEU A 5 1.71 -1.43 -0.68
N ASP A 6 2.57 -0.42 -0.63
CA ASP A 6 3.99 -0.63 -0.84
C ASP A 6 4.66 -1.24 0.42
N ILE A 7 5.95 -1.54 0.33
CA ILE A 7 6.76 -2.15 1.38
C ILE A 7 7.85 -1.19 1.81
N ASP A 8 8.67 -0.74 0.87
CA ASP A 8 9.84 0.09 1.16
C ASP A 8 9.35 1.49 1.52
N GLY A 9 9.84 2.06 2.63
CA GLY A 9 9.35 3.34 3.14
C GLY A 9 7.93 3.32 3.72
N VAL A 10 7.21 2.20 3.64
CA VAL A 10 5.86 2.01 4.21
C VAL A 10 5.88 1.03 5.38
N LEU A 11 6.10 -0.25 5.10
CA LEU A 11 6.19 -1.31 6.12
C LEU A 11 7.62 -1.48 6.64
N LEU A 12 8.61 -1.09 5.85
CA LEU A 12 10.02 -1.01 6.22
C LEU A 12 10.44 0.46 6.35
N ALA A 13 11.00 0.83 7.50
CA ALA A 13 11.63 2.14 7.67
C ALA A 13 12.97 2.24 6.92
N ASN A 14 13.60 1.09 6.64
CA ASN A 14 14.80 0.89 5.85
C ASN A 14 14.98 -0.62 5.58
N ASP A 15 16.00 -0.99 4.79
CA ASP A 15 16.33 -2.37 4.39
C ASP A 15 16.48 -3.40 5.54
N HIS A 16 16.52 -2.96 6.80
CA HIS A 16 16.78 -3.82 7.95
C HIS A 16 15.71 -3.75 9.04
N HIS A 17 14.84 -2.74 9.03
CA HIS A 17 13.94 -2.49 10.16
C HIS A 17 12.51 -2.26 9.71
N PRO A 18 11.53 -2.97 10.30
CA PRO A 18 10.12 -2.61 10.19
C PRO A 18 9.88 -1.15 10.59
N ALA A 19 8.89 -0.53 9.96
CA ALA A 19 8.37 0.77 10.37
C ALA A 19 7.73 0.68 11.77
N ASN A 20 7.79 1.76 12.54
CA ASN A 20 7.06 1.80 13.81
C ASN A 20 5.58 1.60 13.53
N HIS A 21 4.92 0.77 14.34
CA HIS A 21 3.52 0.43 14.22
C HIS A 21 3.11 -0.30 12.93
N SER A 22 4.07 -0.89 12.19
CA SER A 22 3.78 -1.64 10.95
C SER A 22 2.81 -2.80 11.19
N LYS A 23 2.95 -3.49 12.33
CA LYS A 23 2.08 -4.61 12.70
C LYS A 23 0.66 -4.13 12.99
N GLU A 24 0.51 -3.13 13.85
CA GLU A 24 -0.79 -2.56 14.21
C GLU A 24 -1.50 -1.98 12.97
N PHE A 25 -0.73 -1.40 12.05
CA PHE A 25 -1.25 -0.93 10.77
C PHE A 25 -1.75 -2.08 9.89
N LEU A 26 -0.95 -3.16 9.75
CA LEU A 26 -1.37 -4.39 9.05
C LEU A 26 -2.62 -5.00 9.67
N GLU A 27 -2.68 -5.12 11.00
CA GLU A 27 -3.85 -5.61 11.73
C GLU A 27 -5.08 -4.74 11.44
N TYR A 28 -4.93 -3.41 11.48
CA TYR A 28 -6.01 -2.48 11.20
C TYR A 28 -6.54 -2.63 9.77
N VAL A 29 -5.67 -2.58 8.75
CA VAL A 29 -6.12 -2.65 7.35
C VAL A 29 -6.71 -4.03 7.02
N LEU A 30 -6.14 -5.12 7.55
CA LEU A 30 -6.65 -6.47 7.30
C LEU A 30 -7.92 -6.79 8.09
N THR A 31 -8.15 -6.12 9.23
CA THR A 31 -9.42 -6.24 9.96
C THR A 31 -10.55 -5.51 9.24
N ASN A 32 -10.28 -4.31 8.71
CA ASN A 32 -11.29 -3.45 8.10
C ASN A 32 -11.49 -3.71 6.59
N PHE A 33 -10.46 -4.19 5.90
CA PHE A 33 -10.43 -4.44 4.46
C PHE A 33 -9.84 -5.83 4.12
N PRO A 34 -10.28 -6.92 4.77
CA PRO A 34 -9.67 -8.26 4.64
C PRO A 34 -9.66 -8.77 3.20
N ASP A 35 -10.71 -8.45 2.44
CA ASP A 35 -10.88 -8.94 1.07
C ASP A 35 -10.40 -8.00 -0.02
N SER A 36 -9.96 -6.79 0.34
CA SER A 36 -9.62 -5.73 -0.60
C SER A 36 -8.30 -5.04 -0.25
N THR A 37 -7.39 -5.77 0.41
CA THR A 37 -6.00 -5.32 0.66
C THR A 37 -5.05 -6.05 -0.29
N TYR A 38 -4.19 -5.27 -0.96
CA TYR A 38 -3.37 -5.72 -2.06
C TYR A 38 -1.93 -5.21 -1.94
N TRP A 39 -0.97 -6.03 -2.35
CA TRP A 39 0.40 -5.60 -2.58
C TRP A 39 0.47 -4.74 -3.83
N LEU A 40 1.04 -3.55 -3.73
CA LEU A 40 1.38 -2.69 -4.87
C LEU A 40 2.83 -2.23 -4.75
N THR A 41 3.73 -3.20 -4.86
CA THR A 41 5.16 -3.05 -4.63
C THR A 41 5.97 -3.71 -5.72
N THR A 42 7.23 -3.33 -5.87
CA THR A 42 8.17 -3.98 -6.81
C THR A 42 8.45 -5.44 -6.43
N HIS A 43 8.24 -5.83 -5.18
CA HIS A 43 8.35 -7.20 -4.70
C HIS A 43 7.20 -8.11 -5.19
N CYS A 44 6.05 -7.56 -5.59
CA CYS A 44 4.88 -8.34 -5.97
C CYS A 44 4.51 -8.13 -7.44
N GLN A 45 4.57 -9.21 -8.22
CA GLN A 45 4.22 -9.23 -9.64
C GLN A 45 3.37 -10.47 -9.95
N GLY A 46 2.22 -10.57 -9.31
CA GLY A 46 1.30 -11.71 -9.41
C GLY A 46 1.55 -12.84 -8.41
N ASP A 47 2.61 -12.76 -7.61
CA ASP A 47 2.96 -13.73 -6.57
C ASP A 47 3.03 -13.05 -5.20
N ALA A 48 2.04 -13.34 -4.33
CA ALA A 48 1.95 -12.79 -2.98
C ALA A 48 2.93 -13.46 -2.00
N THR A 49 3.53 -14.59 -2.35
CA THR A 49 4.52 -15.26 -1.49
C THR A 49 5.88 -14.57 -1.56
N ARG A 50 6.15 -13.85 -2.65
CA ARG A 50 7.43 -13.18 -2.88
C ARG A 50 7.72 -12.07 -1.85
N PRO A 51 6.82 -11.10 -1.58
CA PRO A 51 6.99 -10.16 -0.46
C PRO A 51 7.37 -10.85 0.84
N VAL A 52 6.61 -11.86 1.25
CA VAL A 52 6.84 -12.60 2.50
C VAL A 52 8.21 -13.28 2.52
N ARG A 53 8.63 -13.87 1.40
CA ARG A 53 9.95 -14.50 1.28
C ARG A 53 11.08 -13.47 1.33
N ASP A 54 10.91 -12.35 0.64
CA ASP A 54 11.97 -11.36 0.45
C ASP A 54 12.21 -10.56 1.76
N ILE A 55 11.15 -10.19 2.49
CA ILE A 55 11.26 -9.32 3.69
C ILE A 55 10.79 -9.95 5.00
N GLY A 56 10.12 -11.10 4.98
CA GLY A 56 9.47 -11.65 6.18
C GLY A 56 10.43 -11.97 7.34
N HIS A 57 11.70 -12.20 7.04
CA HIS A 57 12.75 -12.41 8.06
C HIS A 57 13.04 -11.17 8.91
N LEU A 58 12.58 -9.99 8.50
CA LEU A 58 12.71 -8.73 9.24
C LEU A 58 11.57 -8.49 10.23
N PHE A 59 10.51 -9.29 10.17
CA PHE A 59 9.29 -9.10 10.96
C PHE A 59 9.08 -10.25 11.97
N ASP A 60 8.24 -10.00 12.98
CA ASP A 60 7.78 -11.06 13.87
C ASP A 60 6.84 -12.05 13.14
N ASN A 61 6.66 -13.24 13.72
CA ASN A 61 5.84 -14.29 13.10
C ASN A 61 4.39 -13.84 12.88
N GLU A 62 3.83 -13.04 13.79
CA GLU A 62 2.44 -12.57 13.69
C GLU A 62 2.26 -11.63 12.50
N SER A 63 3.18 -10.70 12.30
CA SER A 63 3.23 -9.80 11.13
C SER A 63 3.41 -10.59 9.83
N VAL A 64 4.24 -11.64 9.85
CA VAL A 64 4.42 -12.55 8.71
C VAL A 64 3.12 -13.28 8.35
N GLU A 65 2.36 -13.76 9.34
CA GLU A 65 1.05 -14.37 9.07
C GLU A 65 0.04 -13.35 8.50
N LEU A 66 0.05 -12.11 8.98
CA LEU A 66 -0.77 -11.03 8.42
C LEU A 66 -0.41 -10.74 6.97
N MET A 67 0.88 -10.63 6.65
CA MET A 67 1.36 -10.37 5.29
C MET A 67 0.91 -11.43 4.28
N LYS A 68 0.77 -12.70 4.70
CA LYS A 68 0.26 -13.79 3.84
C LYS A 68 -1.20 -13.63 3.43
N LEU A 69 -1.97 -12.80 4.15
CA LEU A 69 -3.37 -12.51 3.82
C LEU A 69 -3.51 -11.47 2.70
N ILE A 70 -2.44 -10.71 2.41
CA ILE A 70 -2.47 -9.64 1.41
C ILE A 70 -2.45 -10.23 0.00
N LYS A 71 -3.38 -9.77 -0.84
CA LYS A 71 -3.59 -10.29 -2.19
C LYS A 71 -2.53 -9.73 -3.16
N PRO A 72 -2.09 -10.50 -4.17
CA PRO A 72 -1.14 -9.99 -5.14
C PRO A 72 -1.82 -9.01 -6.10
N THR A 73 -1.03 -8.08 -6.64
CA THR A 73 -1.34 -7.41 -7.91
C THR A 73 -0.30 -7.77 -8.95
N SER A 74 -0.58 -7.45 -10.22
CA SER A 74 0.37 -7.64 -11.31
C SER A 74 0.31 -6.44 -12.23
N TRP A 75 1.48 -5.92 -12.60
CA TRP A 75 1.65 -4.86 -13.59
C TRP A 75 2.77 -5.23 -14.57
N GLN A 76 2.98 -6.53 -14.80
CA GLN A 76 4.10 -7.10 -15.58
C GLN A 76 4.26 -6.55 -17.01
N TYR A 77 3.19 -6.03 -17.61
CA TYR A 77 3.20 -5.46 -18.97
C TYR A 77 3.20 -3.92 -18.97
N SER A 78 3.46 -3.31 -17.81
CA SER A 78 3.51 -1.86 -17.60
C SER A 78 4.84 -1.47 -16.99
N SER A 79 5.24 -0.21 -17.18
CA SER A 79 6.37 0.40 -16.47
C SER A 79 5.93 1.13 -15.18
N SER A 80 4.67 0.96 -14.77
CA SER A 80 4.02 1.76 -13.72
C SER A 80 3.15 0.89 -12.83
N LYS A 81 3.28 1.05 -11.49
CA LYS A 81 2.42 0.36 -10.51
C LYS A 81 0.95 0.70 -10.72
N THR A 82 0.64 1.93 -11.12
CA THR A 82 -0.73 2.40 -11.34
C THR A 82 -1.55 1.55 -12.32
N ALA A 83 -0.92 0.78 -13.21
CA ALA A 83 -1.63 -0.14 -14.11
C ALA A 83 -2.34 -1.30 -13.38
N ALA A 84 -1.97 -1.57 -12.13
CA ALA A 84 -2.62 -2.55 -11.27
C ALA A 84 -3.77 -1.95 -10.41
N ILE A 85 -3.94 -0.63 -10.42
CA ILE A 85 -4.99 0.05 -9.65
C ILE A 85 -6.33 -0.10 -10.38
N ASP A 86 -7.37 -0.51 -9.65
CA ASP A 86 -8.75 -0.51 -10.13
C ASP A 86 -9.36 0.88 -9.93
N PHE A 87 -9.19 1.75 -10.92
CA PHE A 87 -9.72 3.11 -10.89
C PHE A 87 -11.25 3.20 -10.92
N TYR A 88 -12.00 2.09 -11.00
CA TYR A 88 -13.45 2.09 -10.93
C TYR A 88 -13.98 1.83 -9.50
N LYS A 89 -13.10 1.64 -8.52
CA LYS A 89 -13.47 1.46 -7.11
C LYS A 89 -12.74 2.45 -6.23
N PRO A 90 -13.39 2.97 -5.17
CA PRO A 90 -12.70 3.74 -4.13
C PRO A 90 -11.45 3.00 -3.67
N PHE A 91 -10.32 3.71 -3.62
CA PHE A 91 -9.06 3.11 -3.19
C PHE A 91 -8.18 4.08 -2.41
N LEU A 92 -7.24 3.51 -1.66
CA LEU A 92 -6.11 4.22 -1.08
C LEU A 92 -4.83 3.47 -1.44
N TRP A 93 -3.77 4.19 -1.79
CA TRP A 93 -2.45 3.63 -2.06
C TRP A 93 -1.43 4.28 -1.15
N PHE A 94 -0.85 3.49 -0.25
CA PHE A 94 0.20 3.91 0.66
C PHE A 94 1.55 3.62 0.02
N ASP A 95 2.32 4.67 -0.26
CA ASP A 95 3.66 4.61 -0.86
C ASP A 95 4.51 5.79 -0.36
N ASP A 96 5.82 5.62 -0.32
CA ASP A 96 6.75 6.68 0.06
C ASP A 96 7.27 7.47 -1.15
N ASP A 97 7.18 6.90 -2.35
CA ASP A 97 7.61 7.53 -3.59
C ASP A 97 6.52 7.47 -4.67
N LEU A 98 6.26 8.61 -5.32
CA LEU A 98 5.29 8.72 -6.40
C LEU A 98 5.98 9.24 -7.65
N PHE A 99 6.24 8.32 -8.59
CA PHE A 99 6.92 8.67 -9.82
C PHE A 99 6.08 9.61 -10.71
N ILE A 100 6.75 10.35 -11.58
CA ILE A 100 6.12 11.38 -12.42
C ILE A 100 5.02 10.79 -13.31
N ASN A 101 5.24 9.60 -13.87
CA ASN A 101 4.24 8.89 -14.67
C ASN A 101 3.06 8.41 -13.83
N GLU A 102 3.30 7.92 -12.62
CA GLU A 102 2.24 7.48 -11.69
C GLU A 102 1.38 8.66 -11.25
N ARG A 103 2.01 9.78 -10.88
CA ARG A 103 1.32 11.04 -10.58
C ARG A 103 0.45 11.50 -11.75
N LYS A 104 0.98 11.44 -12.98
CA LYS A 104 0.23 11.83 -14.17
C LYS A 104 -1.02 10.97 -14.36
N GLU A 105 -0.87 9.65 -14.22
CA GLU A 105 -1.99 8.71 -14.32
C GLU A 105 -3.06 8.99 -13.25
N LEU A 106 -2.65 9.16 -11.99
CA LEU A 106 -3.58 9.48 -10.91
C LEU A 106 -4.35 10.79 -11.18
N ILE A 107 -3.69 11.82 -11.72
CA ILE A 107 -4.35 13.09 -12.09
C ILE A 107 -5.35 12.87 -13.22
N GLU A 108 -5.00 12.12 -14.27
CA GLU A 108 -5.90 11.80 -15.39
C GLU A 108 -7.17 11.07 -14.94
N HIS A 109 -7.05 10.29 -13.86
CA HIS A 109 -8.14 9.57 -13.20
C HIS A 109 -8.81 10.35 -12.06
N ASN A 110 -8.43 11.61 -11.78
CA ASN A 110 -8.89 12.40 -10.63
C ASN A 110 -8.72 11.70 -9.27
N ALA A 111 -7.66 10.90 -9.13
CA ALA A 111 -7.41 10.04 -7.98
C ALA A 111 -6.09 10.37 -7.28
N LEU A 112 -5.52 11.56 -7.48
CA LEU A 112 -4.26 11.95 -6.83
C LEU A 112 -4.37 11.94 -5.30
N ASP A 113 -5.51 12.36 -4.75
CA ASP A 113 -5.75 12.37 -3.31
C ASP A 113 -5.94 10.96 -2.71
N ASN A 114 -6.06 9.92 -3.55
CA ASN A 114 -6.08 8.52 -3.11
C ASN A 114 -4.67 7.97 -2.89
N TRP A 115 -3.63 8.65 -3.37
CA TRP A 115 -2.26 8.35 -3.01
C TRP A 115 -1.94 8.99 -1.67
N ILE A 116 -1.59 8.15 -0.70
CA ILE A 116 -1.29 8.53 0.67
C ILE A 116 0.21 8.42 0.85
N GLU A 117 0.86 9.59 0.85
CA GLU A 117 2.29 9.71 1.10
C GLU A 117 2.63 9.15 2.49
N VAL A 118 3.59 8.22 2.53
CA VAL A 118 4.19 7.73 3.77
C VAL A 118 5.62 8.26 3.86
N ASP A 119 5.86 9.24 4.73
CA ASP A 119 7.21 9.78 4.95
C ASP A 119 7.70 9.51 6.38
N LEU A 120 8.23 8.31 6.58
CA LEU A 120 8.76 7.87 7.88
C LEU A 120 9.99 8.65 8.34
N ARG A 121 10.67 9.38 7.43
CA ARG A 121 11.80 10.25 7.79
C ARG A 121 11.31 11.53 8.46
N LYS A 122 10.18 12.04 8.00
CA LYS A 122 9.51 13.21 8.58
C LYS A 122 8.76 12.86 9.86
N ASP A 123 8.17 11.67 9.90
CA ASP A 123 7.37 11.21 11.02
C ASP A 123 7.45 9.68 11.18
N PRO A 124 8.34 9.17 12.07
CA PRO A 124 8.55 7.74 12.24
C PRO A 124 7.30 6.97 12.66
N ASP A 125 6.34 7.63 13.34
CA ASP A 125 5.11 7.02 13.85
C ASP A 125 3.90 7.30 12.94
N MET A 126 4.12 7.67 11.67
CA MET A 126 3.05 8.07 10.74
C MET A 126 1.97 6.99 10.58
N LEU A 127 2.34 5.71 10.60
CA LEU A 127 1.38 4.60 10.53
C LEU A 127 0.37 4.61 11.69
N LEU A 128 0.79 5.02 12.90
CA LEU A 128 -0.12 5.16 14.04
C LEU A 128 -1.15 6.26 13.79
N LYS A 129 -0.76 7.36 13.13
CA LYS A 129 -1.68 8.46 12.80
C LYS A 129 -2.73 8.02 11.80
N PHE A 130 -2.37 7.19 10.82
CA PHE A 130 -3.35 6.59 9.91
C PHE A 130 -4.32 5.69 10.66
N ILE A 131 -3.89 4.90 11.64
CA ILE A 131 -4.80 4.09 12.46
C ILE A 131 -5.78 4.99 13.25
N GLN A 132 -5.30 6.11 13.80
CA GLN A 132 -6.12 7.04 14.60
C GLN A 132 -7.10 7.86 13.76
N SER A 133 -6.73 8.19 12.52
CA SER A 133 -7.54 8.96 11.58
C SER A 133 -7.31 8.44 10.18
N PHE A 134 -8.00 7.34 9.85
CA PHE A 134 -7.79 6.65 8.59
C PHE A 134 -8.24 7.52 7.40
N PRO A 135 -7.41 7.63 6.33
CA PRO A 135 -7.77 8.44 5.18
C PRO A 135 -9.06 7.98 4.52
N LEU A 136 -9.74 8.91 3.85
CA LEU A 136 -10.88 8.61 2.99
C LEU A 136 -10.46 8.83 1.54
N PRO A 137 -10.94 7.98 0.62
CA PRO A 137 -10.67 8.16 -0.80
C PRO A 137 -11.41 9.42 -1.30
N ALA A 138 -10.85 10.07 -2.30
CA ALA A 138 -11.52 11.13 -3.04
C ALA A 138 -12.89 10.66 -3.52
N GLU A 139 -13.87 11.56 -3.44
CA GLU A 139 -15.22 11.28 -3.92
C GLU A 139 -15.17 10.96 -5.42
N TYR A 140 -15.71 9.79 -5.76
CA TYR A 140 -15.99 9.44 -7.14
C TYR A 140 -17.07 10.39 -7.63
N LEU A 141 -16.69 11.39 -8.43
CA LEU A 141 -17.65 12.04 -9.31
C LEU A 141 -18.09 10.98 -10.32
N ASP A 142 -19.29 10.44 -10.13
CA ASP A 142 -19.94 9.57 -11.10
C ASP A 142 -19.85 10.25 -12.47
N LYS A 143 -19.05 9.67 -13.38
CA LYS A 143 -19.10 10.03 -14.79
C LYS A 143 -20.35 9.35 -15.35
N GLU A 144 -21.49 10.05 -15.28
CA GLU A 144 -22.71 9.73 -16.04
C GLU A 144 -22.43 9.67 -17.55
#